data_AF-A0A6C0LER6-F1
#
_entry.id   AF-A0A6C0LER6-F1
#
_cell.length_a   1.000
_cell.length_b   1.000
_cell.length_c   1.000
_cell.angle_alpha   90.00
_cell.angle_beta   90.00
_cell.angle_gamma   90.00
#
_symmetry.space_group_name_H-M   'P 1'
#
loop_
_entity.id
_entity.type
_entity.pdbx_description
1 polymer ?
#
loop_
_entity_poly.entity_id
_entity_poly.type
_entity_poly.pdbx_seq_one_letter_code
_entity_poly.pdbx_strand_id
1 'polypeptide(L)'
;MISSYRLGDLVLLHLSEWEKNEILSDYPQSIGSKYIIKKRERCDVENIDLITQIVMDNIEKYSHLLPKNITESTVIHLRLGDVIAGNEWHEKGKRPLKTDYLKSLVAEDMNPKYVIGKCFFAKTSSKNYEECISASNEYLNNVITELQAEYFDSGNADIDLYCAVKSKIFIQGKGYFSKLIVEIRKRLNLYCIETAVND
;
A
#
# COMPACT_ATOMS: atom_id res chain seq x y z
N MET A 1 11.18 -10.22 8.39
CA MET A 1 10.71 -9.30 9.44
C MET A 1 9.24 -9.01 9.16
N ILE A 2 8.35 -9.23 10.12
CA ILE A 2 6.91 -8.96 9.96
C ILE A 2 6.71 -7.45 10.09
N SER A 3 6.18 -6.80 9.05
CA SER A 3 5.93 -5.35 9.08
C SER A 3 4.59 -5.06 9.77
N SER A 4 4.63 -4.22 10.80
CA SER A 4 3.46 -3.66 11.50
C SER A 4 3.20 -2.20 11.11
N TYR A 5 3.89 -1.69 10.09
CA TYR A 5 3.80 -0.29 9.69
C TYR A 5 2.43 0.03 9.07
N ARG A 6 1.65 0.86 9.78
CA ARG A 6 0.23 1.14 9.52
C ARG A 6 0.00 2.57 9.02
N LEU A 7 0.73 2.97 7.97
CA LEU A 7 0.63 4.33 7.44
C LEU A 7 -0.80 4.73 7.02
N GLY A 8 -1.55 3.82 6.40
CA GLY A 8 -2.94 4.07 6.04
C GLY A 8 -3.81 4.40 7.25
N ASP A 9 -3.73 3.59 8.31
CA ASP A 9 -4.47 3.79 9.55
C ASP A 9 -4.04 5.10 10.24
N LEU A 10 -2.75 5.43 10.21
CA LEU A 10 -2.20 6.67 10.80
C LEU A 10 -2.83 7.94 10.23
N VAL A 11 -3.08 7.97 8.91
CA VAL A 11 -3.56 9.17 8.22
C VAL A 11 -5.08 9.20 8.16
N LEU A 12 -5.69 8.05 7.86
CA LEU A 12 -7.13 7.93 7.61
C LEU A 12 -7.95 7.67 8.86
N LEU A 13 -7.33 7.15 9.93
CA LEU A 13 -7.97 6.88 11.21
C LEU A 13 -7.32 7.69 12.33
N HIS A 14 -7.98 7.69 13.49
CA HIS A 14 -7.42 8.26 14.71
C HIS A 14 -6.63 7.20 15.48
N LEU A 15 -5.34 7.05 15.15
CA LEU A 15 -4.43 6.27 16.01
C LEU A 15 -4.22 6.96 17.35
N SER A 16 -4.07 6.16 18.40
CA SER A 16 -3.72 6.64 19.74
C SER A 16 -2.30 7.21 19.78
N GLU A 17 -2.00 8.06 20.76
CA GLU A 17 -0.64 8.59 20.94
C GLU A 17 0.40 7.49 21.20
N TRP A 18 -0.01 6.38 21.83
CA TRP A 18 0.87 5.23 22.05
C TRP A 18 1.26 4.58 20.71
N GLU A 19 0.30 4.32 19.82
CA GLU A 19 0.57 3.76 18.48
C GLU A 19 1.44 4.71 17.63
N LYS A 20 1.22 6.03 17.73
CA LYS A 20 2.08 7.01 17.06
C LYS A 20 3.52 6.96 17.59
N ASN A 21 3.70 6.81 18.90
CA ASN A 21 5.02 6.71 19.50
C ASN A 21 5.74 5.40 19.11
N GLU A 22 5.01 4.29 18.91
CA GLU A 22 5.58 3.08 18.32
C GLU A 22 6.13 3.34 16.92
N ILE A 23 5.37 4.02 16.05
CA ILE A 23 5.82 4.36 14.69
C ILE A 23 7.08 5.25 14.71
N LEU A 24 7.11 6.25 15.61
CA LEU A 24 8.28 7.12 15.77
C LEU A 24 9.54 6.36 16.23
N SER A 25 9.36 5.33 17.05
CA SER A 25 10.45 4.48 17.54
C SER A 25 10.94 3.49 16.48
N ASP A 26 10.02 2.76 15.86
CA ASP A 26 10.34 1.63 14.97
C ASP A 26 10.70 2.09 13.55
N TYR A 27 10.14 3.23 13.13
CA TYR A 27 10.29 3.76 11.78
C TYR A 27 10.62 5.27 11.78
N PRO A 28 11.69 5.72 12.46
CA PRO A 28 11.96 7.14 12.72
C PRO A 28 12.16 7.99 11.46
N GLN A 29 12.59 7.36 10.36
CA GLN A 29 12.86 8.04 9.08
C GLN A 29 11.71 7.89 8.06
N SER A 30 10.64 7.19 8.43
CA SER A 30 9.50 6.96 7.55
C SER A 30 8.68 8.23 7.34
N ILE A 31 7.88 8.25 6.27
CA ILE A 31 6.89 9.32 6.07
C ILE A 31 5.82 9.34 7.16
N GLY A 32 5.50 8.19 7.78
CA GLY A 32 4.60 8.14 8.92
C GLY A 32 5.14 8.94 10.10
N SER A 33 6.43 8.79 10.42
CA SER A 33 7.10 9.58 11.45
C SER A 33 7.14 11.08 11.10
N LYS A 34 7.44 11.42 9.84
CA LYS A 34 7.41 12.80 9.36
C LYS A 34 6.02 13.41 9.45
N TYR A 35 4.99 12.64 9.12
CA TYR A 35 3.59 13.04 9.22
C TYR A 35 3.19 13.32 10.66
N ILE A 36 3.52 12.44 11.61
CA ILE A 36 3.21 12.63 13.03
C ILE A 36 3.83 13.94 13.56
N ILE A 37 5.11 14.17 13.27
CA ILE A 37 5.83 15.36 13.73
C ILE A 37 5.20 16.63 13.13
N LYS A 38 5.05 16.68 11.80
CA LYS A 38 4.47 17.85 11.13
C LYS A 38 3.02 18.10 11.52
N LYS A 39 2.21 17.05 11.75
CA LYS A 39 0.80 17.19 12.14
C LYS A 39 0.65 17.74 13.56
N ARG A 40 1.59 17.45 14.46
CA ARG A 40 1.65 18.06 15.80
C ARG A 40 1.94 19.57 15.73
N GLU A 41 2.75 19.99 14.77
CA GLU A 41 3.10 21.39 14.53
C GLU A 41 2.02 22.17 13.74
N ARG A 42 1.32 21.48 12.83
CA ARG A 42 0.32 22.05 11.90
C ARG A 42 -1.02 21.32 12.01
N CYS A 43 -1.71 21.53 13.13
CA CYS A 43 -2.99 20.88 13.40
C CYS A 43 -4.13 21.37 12.47
N ASP A 44 -3.95 22.53 11.85
CA ASP A 44 -4.88 23.22 10.95
C ASP A 44 -4.94 22.61 9.53
N VAL A 45 -3.89 21.92 9.09
CA VAL A 45 -3.81 21.37 7.74
C VAL A 45 -4.58 20.06 7.67
N GLU A 46 -5.36 19.86 6.61
CA GLU A 46 -6.07 18.59 6.37
C GLU A 46 -5.07 17.42 6.21
N ASN A 47 -5.47 16.21 6.63
CA ASN A 47 -4.57 15.06 6.71
C ASN A 47 -4.04 14.64 5.34
N ILE A 48 -4.90 14.54 4.33
CA ILE A 48 -4.56 14.18 2.95
C ILE A 48 -3.68 15.26 2.32
N ASP A 49 -3.95 16.56 2.54
CA ASP A 49 -3.09 17.65 2.10
C ASP A 49 -1.67 17.51 2.65
N LEU A 50 -1.54 17.31 3.96
CA LEU A 50 -0.25 17.23 4.62
C LEU A 50 0.56 16.00 4.17
N ILE A 51 -0.05 14.81 4.14
CA ILE A 51 0.65 13.60 3.69
C ILE A 51 1.02 13.70 2.21
N THR A 52 0.18 14.29 1.38
CA THR A 52 0.46 14.47 -0.05
C THR A 52 1.70 15.33 -0.25
N GLN A 53 1.82 16.45 0.48
CA GLN A 53 3.02 17.28 0.46
C GLN A 53 4.27 16.48 0.87
N ILE A 54 4.20 15.76 2.00
CA ILE A 54 5.33 14.95 2.50
C ILE A 54 5.75 13.91 1.46
N VAL A 55 4.78 13.22 0.84
CA VAL A 55 5.05 12.19 -0.17
C VAL A 55 5.75 12.80 -1.38
N MET A 56 5.23 13.91 -1.91
CA MET A 56 5.84 14.59 -3.07
C MET A 56 7.28 15.04 -2.80
N ASP A 57 7.54 15.65 -1.64
CA ASP A 57 8.90 16.06 -1.23
C ASP A 57 9.88 14.88 -1.20
N ASN A 58 9.41 13.68 -0.84
CA ASN A 58 10.27 12.50 -0.72
C ASN A 58 10.42 11.74 -2.04
N ILE A 59 9.42 11.72 -2.91
CA ILE A 59 9.53 11.02 -4.20
C ILE A 59 10.72 11.56 -5.00
N GLU A 60 10.94 12.87 -5.04
CA GLU A 60 12.07 13.44 -5.79
C GLU A 60 13.41 12.92 -5.26
N LYS A 61 13.57 12.89 -3.93
CA LYS A 61 14.76 12.38 -3.24
C LYS A 61 15.01 10.90 -3.51
N TYR A 62 13.96 10.08 -3.58
CA TYR A 62 14.05 8.62 -3.71
C TYR A 62 13.73 8.10 -5.11
N SER A 63 13.64 8.98 -6.10
CA SER A 63 13.31 8.64 -7.49
C SER A 63 14.23 7.58 -8.10
N HIS A 64 15.49 7.56 -7.69
CA HIS A 64 16.50 6.57 -8.11
C HIS A 64 16.21 5.12 -7.66
N LEU A 65 15.30 4.93 -6.69
CA LEU A 65 14.86 3.62 -6.21
C LEU A 65 13.63 3.09 -6.97
N LEU A 66 13.02 3.89 -7.84
CA LEU A 66 11.80 3.52 -8.57
C LEU A 66 12.13 2.87 -9.92
N PRO A 67 11.24 2.03 -10.48
CA PRO A 67 11.39 1.53 -11.84
C PRO A 67 11.51 2.68 -12.85
N LYS A 68 12.42 2.56 -13.83
CA LYS A 68 12.71 3.66 -14.78
C LYS A 68 11.50 4.11 -15.61
N ASN A 69 10.60 3.18 -15.91
CA ASN A 69 9.37 3.38 -16.69
C ASN A 69 8.13 3.56 -15.80
N ILE A 70 8.30 3.84 -14.49
CA ILE A 70 7.18 3.91 -13.53
C ILE A 70 6.08 4.87 -14.00
N THR A 71 6.45 6.02 -14.58
CA THR A 71 5.50 7.05 -15.04
C THR A 71 4.62 6.63 -16.22
N GLU A 72 5.00 5.56 -16.93
CA GLU A 72 4.22 4.98 -18.03
C GLU A 72 3.57 3.64 -17.64
N SER A 73 3.65 3.24 -16.38
CA SER A 73 3.24 1.92 -15.91
C SER A 73 1.90 1.91 -15.18
N THR A 74 1.32 0.71 -15.07
CA THR A 74 0.20 0.40 -14.19
C THR A 74 0.73 -0.28 -12.94
N VAL A 75 0.43 0.29 -11.77
CA VAL A 75 0.78 -0.31 -10.47
C VAL A 75 -0.46 -0.92 -9.83
N ILE A 76 -0.34 -2.16 -9.37
CA ILE A 76 -1.39 -2.94 -8.74
C ILE A 76 -0.97 -3.22 -7.31
N HIS A 77 -1.77 -2.78 -6.35
CA HIS A 77 -1.52 -3.11 -4.95
C HIS A 77 -2.23 -4.39 -4.54
N LEU A 78 -1.48 -5.34 -4.00
CA LEU A 78 -1.99 -6.56 -3.39
C LEU A 78 -1.89 -6.50 -1.88
N ARG A 79 -2.99 -6.84 -1.20
CA ARG A 79 -2.99 -7.09 0.24
C ARG A 79 -2.59 -8.54 0.49
N LEU A 80 -1.44 -8.74 1.14
CA LEU A 80 -0.86 -10.05 1.44
C LEU A 80 -0.68 -10.23 2.96
N GLY A 81 -0.42 -11.46 3.39
CA GLY A 81 -0.19 -11.84 4.78
C GLY A 81 -1.43 -12.42 5.44
N ASP A 82 -1.77 -11.92 6.63
CA ASP A 82 -2.87 -12.44 7.47
C ASP A 82 -4.20 -12.59 6.72
N VAL A 83 -4.55 -11.67 5.84
CA VAL A 83 -5.83 -11.69 5.13
C VAL A 83 -5.99 -12.83 4.12
N ILE A 84 -4.91 -13.53 3.72
CA ILE A 84 -4.99 -14.57 2.69
C ILE A 84 -5.58 -15.86 3.26
N ALA A 85 -4.94 -16.38 4.31
CA ALA A 85 -5.28 -17.65 4.96
C ALA A 85 -5.58 -17.51 6.46
N GLY A 86 -5.75 -16.28 6.94
CA GLY A 86 -6.17 -16.00 8.30
C GLY A 86 -7.55 -16.54 8.62
N ASN A 87 -7.73 -16.94 9.87
CA ASN A 87 -8.93 -17.59 10.38
C ASN A 87 -9.92 -16.61 11.00
N GLU A 88 -9.48 -15.41 11.36
CA GLU A 88 -10.32 -14.40 11.99
C GLU A 88 -11.30 -13.77 10.99
N TRP A 89 -12.47 -13.37 11.49
CA TRP A 89 -13.52 -12.79 10.64
C TRP A 89 -13.06 -11.50 9.94
N HIS A 90 -12.28 -10.67 10.63
CA HIS A 90 -11.78 -9.40 10.10
C HIS A 90 -10.69 -9.60 9.04
N GLU A 91 -9.95 -10.71 9.09
CA GLU A 91 -8.99 -11.10 8.04
C GLU A 91 -9.76 -11.55 6.80
N LYS A 92 -10.78 -12.40 6.97
CA LYS A 92 -11.62 -12.92 5.89
C LYS A 92 -12.35 -11.82 5.13
N GLY A 93 -12.87 -10.80 5.81
CA GLY A 93 -13.49 -9.63 5.18
C GLY A 93 -12.54 -8.85 4.25
N LYS A 94 -11.24 -8.87 4.59
CA LYS A 94 -10.18 -8.12 3.92
C LYS A 94 -9.37 -8.95 2.91
N ARG A 95 -9.83 -10.17 2.57
CA ARG A 95 -9.25 -11.00 1.52
C ARG A 95 -9.04 -10.21 0.23
N PRO A 96 -7.93 -10.42 -0.49
CA PRO A 96 -7.59 -9.65 -1.68
C PRO A 96 -8.60 -9.88 -2.81
N LEU A 97 -8.48 -9.04 -3.83
CA LEU A 97 -9.23 -9.20 -5.06
C LEU A 97 -8.90 -10.54 -5.72
N LYS A 98 -9.84 -11.10 -6.48
CA LYS A 98 -9.58 -12.32 -7.26
C LYS A 98 -8.68 -12.00 -8.45
N THR A 99 -7.79 -12.91 -8.82
CA THR A 99 -6.92 -12.75 -10.00
C THR A 99 -7.70 -12.48 -11.28
N ASP A 100 -8.79 -13.21 -11.53
CA ASP A 100 -9.64 -12.98 -12.72
C ASP A 100 -10.27 -11.59 -12.76
N TYR A 101 -10.62 -11.06 -11.58
CA TYR A 101 -11.12 -9.69 -11.50
C TYR A 101 -10.01 -8.69 -11.84
N LEU A 102 -8.81 -8.85 -11.29
CA LEU A 102 -7.66 -8.02 -11.64
C LEU A 102 -7.35 -8.09 -13.15
N LYS A 103 -7.37 -9.28 -13.76
CA LYS A 103 -7.22 -9.46 -15.22
C LYS A 103 -8.25 -8.66 -16.00
N SER A 104 -9.51 -8.66 -15.56
CA SER A 104 -10.58 -7.90 -16.22
C SER A 104 -10.33 -6.38 -16.20
N LEU A 105 -9.68 -5.85 -15.15
CA LEU A 105 -9.36 -4.42 -15.04
C LEU A 105 -8.21 -3.98 -15.95
N VAL A 106 -7.37 -4.92 -16.39
CA VAL A 106 -6.18 -4.65 -17.22
C VAL A 106 -6.25 -5.31 -18.60
N ALA A 107 -7.42 -5.77 -19.03
CA ALA A 107 -7.59 -6.55 -20.26
C ALA A 107 -7.12 -5.78 -21.51
N GLU A 108 -7.31 -4.47 -21.54
CA GLU A 108 -6.89 -3.57 -22.63
C GLU A 108 -5.65 -2.74 -22.29
N ASP A 109 -5.05 -2.97 -21.11
CA ASP A 109 -3.92 -2.20 -20.63
C ASP A 109 -2.60 -2.73 -21.20
N MET A 110 -1.98 -1.95 -22.08
CA MET A 110 -0.70 -2.27 -22.71
C MET A 110 0.51 -1.73 -21.93
N ASN A 111 0.30 -1.01 -20.83
CA ASN A 111 1.40 -0.47 -20.03
C ASN A 111 2.20 -1.61 -19.37
N PRO A 112 3.50 -1.38 -19.07
CA PRO A 112 4.23 -2.21 -18.11
C PRO A 112 3.46 -2.29 -16.80
N LYS A 113 3.40 -3.48 -16.19
CA LYS A 113 2.63 -3.71 -14.97
C LYS A 113 3.55 -4.04 -13.82
N TYR A 114 3.38 -3.33 -12.72
CA TYR A 114 4.08 -3.59 -11.46
C TYR A 114 3.09 -4.02 -10.39
N VAL A 115 3.43 -5.08 -9.66
CA VAL A 115 2.73 -5.48 -8.45
C VAL A 115 3.52 -4.98 -7.25
N ILE A 116 2.83 -4.30 -6.33
CA ILE A 116 3.35 -3.95 -5.01
C ILE A 116 2.50 -4.61 -3.93
N GLY A 117 3.08 -4.85 -2.77
CA GLY A 117 2.39 -5.48 -1.66
C GLY A 117 3.31 -6.44 -0.91
N LYS A 118 3.14 -6.51 0.41
CA LYS A 118 3.96 -7.37 1.28
C LYS A 118 3.11 -8.03 2.33
N CYS A 119 3.58 -9.17 2.80
CA CYS A 119 2.94 -9.85 3.91
C CYS A 119 2.89 -8.93 5.14
N PHE A 120 1.68 -8.59 5.55
CA PHE A 120 1.41 -7.84 6.76
C PHE A 120 0.67 -8.75 7.74
N PHE A 121 0.98 -8.60 9.03
CA PHE A 121 0.30 -9.32 10.10
C PHE A 121 -0.08 -8.34 11.20
N ALA A 122 -1.38 -8.18 11.46
CA ALA A 122 -1.86 -7.39 12.57
C ALA A 122 -1.46 -8.01 13.93
N LYS A 123 -1.38 -7.20 14.99
CA LYS A 123 -1.10 -7.72 16.35
C LYS A 123 -2.13 -8.77 16.80
N THR A 124 -3.36 -8.66 16.32
CA THR A 124 -4.49 -9.57 16.61
C THR A 124 -4.67 -10.64 15.53
N SER A 125 -3.72 -10.81 14.61
CA SER A 125 -3.87 -11.75 13.51
C SER A 125 -3.80 -13.20 13.99
N SER A 126 -4.32 -14.08 13.15
CA SER A 126 -4.05 -15.51 13.22
C SER A 126 -2.53 -15.76 13.25
N LYS A 127 -2.12 -16.76 14.03
CA LYS A 127 -0.70 -17.11 14.24
C LYS A 127 -0.19 -18.16 13.24
N ASN A 128 -0.98 -18.55 12.25
CA ASN A 128 -0.60 -19.45 11.16
C ASN A 128 0.24 -18.71 10.10
N TYR A 129 1.35 -18.10 10.54
CA TYR A 129 2.18 -17.22 9.71
C TYR A 129 2.75 -17.93 8.48
N GLU A 130 3.25 -19.16 8.63
CA GLU A 130 3.85 -19.92 7.52
C GLU A 130 2.82 -20.23 6.43
N GLU A 131 1.62 -20.64 6.82
CA GLU A 131 0.50 -20.89 5.90
C GLU A 131 0.10 -19.60 5.17
N CYS A 132 -0.06 -18.49 5.91
CA CYS A 132 -0.38 -17.20 5.33
C CYS A 132 0.71 -16.71 4.36
N ILE A 133 1.99 -16.88 4.70
CA ILE A 133 3.11 -16.51 3.83
C ILE A 133 3.11 -17.39 2.58
N SER A 134 2.96 -18.71 2.72
CA SER A 134 2.93 -19.65 1.61
C SER A 134 1.79 -19.32 0.64
N ALA A 135 0.58 -19.15 1.16
CA ALA A 135 -0.59 -18.77 0.36
C ALA A 135 -0.46 -17.37 -0.26
N SER A 136 0.17 -16.42 0.43
CA SER A 136 0.44 -15.09 -0.11
C SER A 136 1.39 -15.15 -1.30
N ASN A 137 2.44 -15.96 -1.22
CA ASN A 137 3.41 -16.14 -2.29
C ASN A 137 2.77 -16.84 -3.50
N GLU A 138 1.93 -17.85 -3.27
CA GLU A 138 1.16 -18.50 -4.33
C GLU A 138 0.23 -17.51 -5.03
N TYR A 139 -0.55 -16.74 -4.27
CA TYR A 139 -1.44 -15.72 -4.83
C TYR A 139 -0.67 -14.64 -5.60
N LEU A 140 0.43 -14.14 -5.05
CA LEU A 140 1.31 -13.16 -5.71
C LEU A 140 1.85 -13.71 -7.04
N ASN A 141 2.38 -14.93 -7.04
CA ASN A 141 2.90 -15.57 -8.25
C ASN A 141 1.82 -15.74 -9.33
N ASN A 142 0.62 -16.17 -8.92
CA ASN A 142 -0.50 -16.28 -9.84
C ASN A 142 -0.85 -14.92 -10.47
N VAL A 143 -0.89 -13.83 -9.69
CA VAL A 143 -1.15 -12.49 -10.23
C VAL A 143 -0.03 -12.05 -11.18
N ILE A 144 1.24 -12.23 -10.80
CA ILE A 144 2.40 -11.88 -11.64
C ILE A 144 2.32 -12.60 -12.99
N THR A 145 2.11 -13.92 -12.97
CA THR A 145 2.07 -14.74 -14.18
C THR A 145 0.87 -14.39 -15.07
N GLU A 146 -0.33 -14.33 -14.49
CA GLU A 146 -1.56 -14.11 -15.25
C GLU A 146 -1.66 -12.70 -15.86
N LEU A 147 -1.04 -11.71 -15.23
CA LEU A 147 -1.06 -10.32 -15.71
C LEU A 147 0.23 -9.95 -16.46
N GLN A 148 1.20 -10.85 -16.57
CA GLN A 148 2.55 -10.57 -17.11
C GLN A 148 3.19 -9.34 -16.45
N ALA A 149 3.04 -9.26 -15.12
CA ALA A 149 3.54 -8.14 -14.33
C ALA A 149 4.93 -8.44 -13.75
N GLU A 150 5.59 -7.41 -13.22
CA GLU A 150 6.81 -7.52 -12.42
C GLU A 150 6.50 -7.24 -10.95
N TYR A 151 7.01 -8.06 -10.03
CA TYR A 151 6.90 -7.76 -8.60
C TYR A 151 7.97 -6.78 -8.18
N PHE A 152 7.55 -5.60 -7.73
CA PHE A 152 8.43 -4.57 -7.21
C PHE A 152 8.54 -4.69 -5.69
N ASP A 153 9.50 -5.49 -5.22
CA ASP A 153 9.84 -5.56 -3.80
C ASP A 153 10.88 -4.53 -3.41
N SER A 154 10.43 -3.36 -2.99
CA SER A 154 11.32 -2.28 -2.56
C SER A 154 12.02 -2.51 -1.20
N GLY A 155 11.69 -3.57 -0.47
CA GLY A 155 11.95 -3.68 0.98
C GLY A 155 11.29 -2.62 1.88
N ASN A 156 10.58 -1.61 1.34
CA ASN A 156 10.11 -0.43 2.09
C ASN A 156 8.74 0.09 1.63
N ALA A 157 7.74 0.08 2.51
CA ALA A 157 6.38 0.53 2.20
C ALA A 157 6.28 2.00 1.74
N ASP A 158 7.19 2.88 2.17
CA ASP A 158 7.23 4.27 1.69
C ASP A 158 7.62 4.31 0.21
N ILE A 159 8.56 3.45 -0.22
CA ILE A 159 8.97 3.34 -1.63
C ILE A 159 7.85 2.72 -2.47
N ASP A 160 7.10 1.76 -1.92
CA ASP A 160 5.91 1.19 -2.57
C ASP A 160 4.84 2.28 -2.80
N LEU A 161 4.63 3.15 -1.81
CA LEU A 161 3.74 4.32 -1.94
C LEU A 161 4.23 5.27 -3.03
N TYR A 162 5.52 5.59 -3.07
CA TYR A 162 6.09 6.46 -4.11
C TYR A 162 5.90 5.88 -5.51
N CYS A 163 6.14 4.57 -5.65
CA CYS A 163 5.90 3.81 -6.88
C CYS A 163 4.44 3.96 -7.33
N ALA A 164 3.49 3.72 -6.42
CA ALA A 164 2.07 3.86 -6.70
C ALA A 164 1.62 5.30 -7.00
N VAL A 165 2.21 6.31 -6.36
CA VAL A 165 1.87 7.72 -6.63
C VAL A 165 2.46 8.19 -7.96
N LYS A 166 3.64 7.70 -8.37
CA LYS A 166 4.26 8.07 -9.64
C LYS A 166 3.71 7.34 -10.87
N SER A 167 2.99 6.25 -10.69
CA SER A 167 2.48 5.46 -11.81
C SER A 167 1.42 6.19 -12.63
N LYS A 168 1.31 5.79 -13.91
CA LYS A 168 0.26 6.29 -14.81
C LYS A 168 -1.12 5.89 -14.34
N ILE A 169 -1.27 4.60 -14.05
CA ILE A 169 -2.50 4.00 -13.53
C ILE A 169 -2.17 3.34 -12.20
N PHE A 170 -3.06 3.50 -11.22
CA PHE A 170 -3.02 2.74 -9.98
C PHE A 170 -4.30 1.93 -9.83
N ILE A 171 -4.17 0.64 -9.55
CA ILE A 171 -5.28 -0.25 -9.24
C ILE A 171 -5.30 -0.49 -7.74
N GLN A 172 -6.41 -0.06 -7.12
CA GLN A 172 -6.61 -0.15 -5.69
C GLN A 172 -6.76 -1.61 -5.25
N GLY A 173 -5.92 -2.03 -4.32
CA GLY A 173 -6.14 -3.21 -3.48
C GLY A 173 -6.97 -2.89 -2.23
N LYS A 174 -7.09 -3.85 -1.32
CA LYS A 174 -7.83 -3.64 -0.07
C LYS A 174 -6.99 -2.99 1.04
N GLY A 175 -7.69 -2.43 2.03
CA GLY A 175 -7.12 -1.88 3.25
C GLY A 175 -6.72 -0.40 3.17
N TYR A 176 -6.49 0.21 4.34
CA TYR A 176 -6.26 1.65 4.45
C TYR A 176 -4.99 2.14 3.78
N PHE A 177 -3.95 1.30 3.64
CA PHE A 177 -2.77 1.68 2.86
C PHE A 177 -3.12 1.95 1.40
N SER A 178 -3.93 1.06 0.78
CA SER A 178 -4.38 1.27 -0.59
C SER A 178 -5.34 2.44 -0.74
N LYS A 179 -6.22 2.63 0.25
CA LYS A 179 -7.14 3.76 0.32
C LYS A 179 -6.38 5.09 0.40
N LEU A 180 -5.31 5.14 1.20
CA LEU A 180 -4.45 6.32 1.31
C LEU A 180 -3.79 6.67 -0.03
N ILE A 181 -3.30 5.67 -0.78
CA ILE A 181 -2.75 5.90 -2.13
C ILE A 181 -3.80 6.56 -3.02
N VAL A 182 -5.04 6.06 -3.02
CA VAL A 182 -6.14 6.61 -3.82
C VAL A 182 -6.41 8.07 -3.43
N GLU A 183 -6.50 8.38 -2.14
CA GLU A 183 -6.79 9.76 -1.68
C GLU A 183 -5.67 10.74 -2.06
N ILE A 184 -4.40 10.33 -1.93
CA ILE A 184 -3.25 11.13 -2.39
C ILE A 184 -3.32 11.35 -3.91
N ARG A 185 -3.58 10.29 -4.69
CA ARG A 185 -3.65 10.38 -6.15
C ARG A 185 -4.82 11.26 -6.62
N LYS A 186 -6.00 11.16 -5.99
CA LYS A 186 -7.14 12.06 -6.22
C LYS A 186 -6.74 13.51 -5.97
N ARG A 187 -6.05 13.78 -4.87
CA ARG A 187 -5.59 15.13 -4.53
C ARG A 187 -4.65 15.73 -5.57
N LEU A 188 -3.89 14.87 -6.26
CA LEU A 188 -2.97 15.21 -7.36
C LEU A 188 -3.62 15.13 -8.75
N ASN A 189 -4.93 14.86 -8.85
CA ASN A 189 -5.65 14.62 -10.11
C ASN A 189 -5.04 13.49 -10.97
N LEU A 190 -4.57 12.43 -10.33
CA LEU A 190 -4.01 11.25 -10.98
C LEU A 190 -5.05 10.14 -11.11
N TYR A 191 -4.98 9.36 -12.19
CA TYR A 191 -5.97 8.34 -12.51
C TYR A 191 -5.83 7.09 -11.60
N CYS A 192 -6.96 6.60 -11.10
CA CYS A 192 -7.05 5.39 -10.29
C CYS A 192 -8.20 4.52 -10.77
N ILE A 193 -8.01 3.21 -10.72
CA ILE A 193 -9.11 2.24 -10.77
C ILE A 193 -9.43 1.87 -9.32
N GLU A 194 -10.47 2.50 -8.79
CA GLU A 194 -10.97 2.23 -7.44
C GLU A 194 -11.72 0.90 -7.42
N THR A 195 -11.50 0.11 -6.37
CA THR A 195 -12.18 -1.16 -6.17
C THR A 195 -12.95 -1.10 -4.85
N ALA A 196 -14.05 -1.85 -4.74
CA ALA A 196 -14.87 -1.81 -3.53
C ALA A 196 -14.03 -2.16 -2.29
N VAL A 197 -13.88 -1.19 -1.39
CA VAL A 197 -13.23 -1.40 -0.10
C VAL A 197 -14.30 -1.87 0.88
N ASN A 198 -14.29 -3.17 1.17
CA ASN A 198 -14.93 -3.62 2.40
C ASN A 198 -13.93 -3.35 3.53
N ASP A 199 -14.18 -2.31 4.31
CA ASP A 199 -13.41 -1.93 5.51
C ASP A 199 -13.61 -2.93 6.66
#